data_AF-A0A1A7C9H3-F1
#
_entry.id   AF-A0A1A7C9H3-F1
#
_cell.length_a   1.000
_cell.length_b   1.000
_cell.length_c   1.000
_cell.angle_alpha   90.00
_cell.angle_beta   90.00
_cell.angle_gamma   90.00
#
_symmetry.space_group_name_H-M   'P 1'
#
loop_
_entity.id
_entity.type
_entity.pdbx_description
1 polymer ?
#
loop_
_entity_poly.entity_id
_entity_poly.type
_entity_poly.pdbx_seq_one_letter_code
_entity_poly.pdbx_strand_id
1 'polypeptide(L)'
;MQNNYPEVASGEVAEIYFRGVKNLAERPLDDIFQLLGMPVDYDDWDLGRVVYQWRSARRCVRIHTRHDRVNAVYLVDPVDTPRFGEALEVIFDNPEGR
;
A
#
# COMPACT_ATOMS: atom_id res chain seq x y z
N MET A 1 18.83 -13.82 -4.05
CA MET A 1 18.04 -13.77 -5.30
C MET A 1 17.64 -12.31 -5.48
N GLN A 2 18.00 -11.68 -6.60
CA GLN A 2 17.54 -10.32 -6.90
C GLN A 2 16.12 -10.43 -7.43
N ASN A 3 15.12 -10.02 -6.64
CA ASN A 3 13.76 -9.86 -7.15
C ASN A 3 13.78 -8.69 -8.13
N ASN A 4 13.40 -8.95 -9.38
CA ASN A 4 13.41 -7.97 -10.45
C ASN A 4 12.03 -7.32 -10.51
N TYR A 5 11.79 -6.32 -9.65
CA TYR A 5 10.53 -5.59 -9.63
C TYR A 5 10.45 -4.59 -10.80
N PRO A 6 9.23 -4.29 -11.31
CA PRO A 6 9.06 -3.23 -12.29
C PRO A 6 9.36 -1.85 -11.68
N GLU A 7 9.41 -0.81 -12.53
CA GLU A 7 9.42 0.58 -12.08
C GLU A 7 8.24 0.85 -11.13
N VAL A 8 8.46 1.67 -10.11
CA VAL A 8 7.41 2.01 -9.14
C VAL A 8 6.19 2.62 -9.83
N ALA A 9 5.03 2.04 -9.57
CA ALA A 9 3.77 2.50 -10.11
C ALA A 9 3.40 3.89 -9.57
N SER A 10 2.69 4.67 -10.38
CA SER A 10 2.10 5.92 -9.91
C SER A 10 0.97 5.66 -8.91
N GLY A 11 0.62 6.68 -8.12
CA GLY A 11 -0.51 6.59 -7.18
C GLY A 11 -1.84 6.25 -7.87
N GLU A 12 -2.07 6.72 -9.09
CA GLU A 12 -3.27 6.39 -9.89
C GLU A 12 -3.33 4.90 -10.25
N VAL A 13 -2.20 4.33 -10.69
CA VAL A 13 -2.12 2.91 -11.06
C VAL A 13 -2.33 2.03 -9.82
N ALA A 14 -1.72 2.40 -8.70
CA ALA A 14 -1.94 1.71 -7.43
C ALA A 14 -3.41 1.79 -7.00
N GLU A 15 -4.06 2.95 -7.11
CA GLU A 15 -5.49 3.10 -6.77
C GLU A 15 -6.37 2.17 -7.61
N ILE A 16 -6.18 2.14 -8.93
CA ILE A 16 -6.91 1.27 -9.85
C ILE A 16 -6.72 -0.20 -9.47
N TYR A 17 -5.49 -0.60 -9.18
CA TYR A 17 -5.18 -1.97 -8.75
C TYR A 17 -5.93 -2.34 -7.46
N PHE A 18 -5.78 -1.57 -6.39
CA PHE A 18 -6.36 -1.93 -5.10
C PHE A 18 -7.89 -1.91 -5.09
N ARG A 19 -8.53 -1.04 -5.89
CA ARG A 19 -9.99 -1.07 -6.06
C ARG A 19 -10.49 -2.29 -6.85
N GLY A 20 -9.67 -2.83 -7.75
CA GLY A 20 -10.03 -3.95 -8.62
C GLY A 20 -9.73 -5.34 -8.04
N VAL A 21 -8.83 -5.43 -7.07
CA VAL A 21 -8.38 -6.71 -6.51
C VAL A 21 -9.38 -7.24 -5.49
N LYS A 22 -9.75 -8.51 -5.65
CA LYS A 22 -10.51 -9.27 -4.65
C LYS A 22 -9.53 -9.99 -3.70
N ASN A 23 -9.97 -10.25 -2.47
CA ASN A 23 -9.23 -10.99 -1.45
C ASN A 23 -7.85 -10.40 -1.10
N LEU A 24 -7.76 -9.07 -0.97
CA LEU A 24 -6.51 -8.39 -0.62
C LEU A 24 -5.84 -8.91 0.66
N ALA A 25 -6.61 -9.31 1.67
CA ALA A 25 -6.08 -9.87 2.92
C ALA A 25 -5.27 -11.16 2.76
N GLU A 26 -5.54 -11.94 1.71
CA GLU A 26 -4.88 -13.23 1.45
C GLU A 26 -3.68 -13.09 0.52
N ARG A 27 -3.53 -11.92 -0.13
CA ARG A 27 -2.43 -11.72 -1.08
C ARG A 27 -1.10 -11.49 -0.36
N PRO A 28 -0.02 -12.16 -0.82
CA PRO A 28 1.33 -11.84 -0.37
C PRO A 28 1.75 -10.46 -0.91
N LEU A 29 2.56 -9.74 -0.12
CA LEU A 29 3.11 -8.45 -0.56
C LEU A 29 4.01 -8.57 -1.78
N ASP A 30 4.74 -9.68 -1.93
CA ASP A 30 5.63 -9.90 -3.08
C ASP A 30 4.86 -9.83 -4.41
N ASP A 31 3.66 -10.42 -4.47
CA ASP A 31 2.78 -10.32 -5.65
C ASP A 31 2.40 -8.87 -5.96
N ILE A 32 2.14 -8.07 -4.92
CA ILE A 32 1.79 -6.66 -5.08
C ILE A 32 2.99 -5.90 -5.63
N PHE A 33 4.19 -6.14 -5.11
CA PHE A 33 5.42 -5.48 -5.56
C PHE A 33 5.84 -5.93 -6.98
N GLN A 34 5.58 -7.19 -7.35
CA GLN A 34 5.80 -7.65 -8.72
C GLN A 34 4.91 -6.93 -9.74
N LEU A 35 3.74 -6.43 -9.32
CA LEU A 35 2.80 -5.72 -10.19
C LEU A 35 2.96 -4.20 -10.14
N LEU A 36 3.19 -3.64 -8.95
CA LEU A 36 3.24 -2.19 -8.72
C LEU A 36 4.66 -1.64 -8.53
N GLY A 37 5.67 -2.50 -8.57
CA GLY A 37 7.03 -2.11 -8.24
C GLY A 37 7.22 -1.91 -6.73
N MET A 38 8.48 -1.70 -6.34
CA MET A 38 8.81 -1.38 -4.95
C MET A 38 8.21 -0.01 -4.57
N PRO A 39 7.57 0.10 -3.40
CA PRO A 39 7.00 1.36 -2.94
C PRO A 39 8.10 2.42 -2.72
N VAL A 40 7.72 3.69 -2.86
CA VAL A 40 8.65 4.83 -2.73
C VAL A 40 9.09 5.09 -1.28
N ASP A 41 8.34 4.58 -0.31
CA ASP A 41 8.62 4.74 1.12
C ASP A 41 8.10 3.54 1.91
N TYR A 42 8.80 3.18 3.00
CA TYR A 42 8.34 2.19 3.97
C TYR A 42 8.77 2.54 5.40
N ASP A 43 7.87 2.30 6.36
CA ASP A 43 8.10 2.53 7.79
C ASP A 43 7.66 1.30 8.59
N ASP A 44 8.55 0.75 9.42
CA ASP A 44 8.28 -0.39 10.31
C ASP A 44 7.82 0.14 11.67
N TRP A 45 6.55 -0.11 11.98
CA TRP A 45 5.80 0.52 13.06
C TRP A 45 5.84 -0.22 14.40
N ASP A 46 6.64 -1.27 14.51
CA ASP A 46 6.66 -2.30 15.57
C ASP A 46 5.69 -3.48 15.35
N LEU A 47 6.10 -4.65 15.84
CA LEU A 47 5.35 -5.92 15.85
C LEU A 47 4.92 -6.39 14.44
N GLY A 48 5.76 -6.13 13.44
CA GLY A 48 5.55 -6.59 12.07
C GLY A 48 4.48 -5.82 11.31
N ARG A 49 4.16 -4.59 11.75
CA ARG A 49 3.31 -3.67 11.00
C ARG A 49 4.18 -2.78 10.12
N VAL A 50 3.97 -2.84 8.81
CA VAL A 50 4.73 -2.02 7.86
C VAL A 50 3.78 -1.21 7.00
N VAL A 51 4.13 0.05 6.76
CA VAL A 51 3.38 0.95 5.88
C VAL A 51 4.13 1.06 4.55
N TYR A 52 3.41 1.01 3.43
CA TYR A 52 3.98 1.22 2.09
C TYR A 52 3.17 2.25 1.31
N GLN A 53 3.82 3.02 0.45
CA GLN A 53 3.18 4.09 -0.33
C GLN A 53 3.53 4.06 -1.82
N TRP A 54 2.52 4.33 -2.65
CA TRP A 54 2.65 4.69 -4.06
C TRP A 54 2.08 6.10 -4.27
N ARG A 55 2.88 6.99 -4.83
CA ARG A 55 2.55 8.42 -4.91
C ARG A 55 2.79 8.99 -6.30
N SER A 56 1.89 9.87 -6.72
CA SER A 56 2.03 10.81 -7.82
C SER A 56 1.69 12.22 -7.33
N ALA A 57 1.76 13.22 -8.21
CA ALA A 57 1.33 14.58 -7.88
C ALA A 57 -0.19 14.69 -7.58
N ARG A 58 -1.00 13.70 -7.92
CA ARG A 58 -2.48 13.75 -7.79
C ARG A 58 -3.07 12.67 -6.90
N ARG A 59 -2.35 11.57 -6.68
CA ARG A 59 -2.82 10.41 -5.92
C ARG A 59 -1.74 9.85 -5.03
N CYS A 60 -2.14 9.44 -3.84
CA CYS A 60 -1.28 8.71 -2.92
C CYS A 60 -2.08 7.57 -2.31
N VAL A 61 -1.60 6.35 -2.53
CA VAL A 61 -2.17 5.15 -1.91
C VAL A 61 -1.21 4.67 -0.84
N ARG A 62 -1.74 4.47 0.36
CA ARG A 62 -1.02 3.96 1.51
C ARG A 62 -1.61 2.62 1.90
N ILE A 63 -0.77 1.62 2.08
CA ILE A 63 -1.19 0.33 2.65
C ILE A 63 -0.59 0.14 4.03
N HIS A 64 -1.39 -0.38 4.95
CA HIS A 64 -0.91 -0.89 6.23
C HIS A 64 -0.89 -2.40 6.14
N THR A 65 0.22 -2.98 6.57
CA THR A 65 0.43 -4.43 6.54
C THR A 65 0.68 -4.96 7.94
N ARG A 66 0.48 -6.27 8.12
CA ARG A 66 0.86 -7.00 9.32
C ARG A 66 1.30 -8.41 8.94
N HIS A 67 2.46 -8.84 9.40
CA HIS A 67 3.02 -10.17 9.07
C HIS A 67 3.00 -10.44 7.55
N ASP A 68 3.48 -9.47 6.76
CA ASP A 68 3.56 -9.51 5.29
C ASP A 68 2.23 -9.64 4.53
N ARG A 69 1.11 -9.27 5.18
CA ARG A 69 -0.23 -9.25 4.57
C ARG A 69 -0.85 -7.87 4.64
N VAL A 70 -1.67 -7.54 3.64
CA VAL A 70 -2.42 -6.28 3.61
C VAL A 70 -3.51 -6.31 4.68
N ASN A 71 -3.43 -5.37 5.61
CA ASN A 71 -4.45 -5.17 6.63
C ASN A 71 -5.41 -4.05 6.23
N ALA A 72 -4.90 -2.97 5.62
CA ALA A 72 -5.75 -1.88 5.16
C ALA A 72 -5.12 -1.14 3.98
N VAL A 73 -5.97 -0.48 3.18
CA VAL A 73 -5.59 0.35 2.04
C VAL A 73 -6.35 1.67 2.13
N TYR A 74 -5.61 2.77 2.04
CA TYR A 74 -6.12 4.13 2.16
C TYR A 74 -5.77 4.93 0.93
N LEU A 75 -6.70 5.78 0.52
CA LEU A 75 -6.39 6.94 -0.29
C LEU A 75 -6.06 8.10 0.66
N VAL A 76 -4.92 8.74 0.47
CA VAL A 76 -4.47 9.88 1.27
C VAL A 76 -4.12 11.06 0.36
N ASP A 77 -4.11 12.27 0.93
CA ASP A 77 -3.68 13.45 0.19
C ASP A 77 -2.18 13.31 -0.19
N PRO A 78 -1.80 13.51 -1.47
CA PRO A 78 -0.40 13.41 -1.92
C PRO A 78 0.56 14.41 -1.24
N VAL A 79 0.05 15.53 -0.75
CA VAL A 79 0.81 16.57 -0.04
C VAL A 79 0.94 16.23 1.45
N ASP A 80 0.06 15.35 1.96
CA ASP A 80 0.06 14.89 3.34
C ASP A 80 1.17 13.84 3.54
N THR A 81 2.37 14.39 3.72
CA THR A 81 3.60 13.69 4.06
C THR A 81 3.68 13.08 5.47
N PRO A 82 2.94 13.54 6.50
CA PRO A 82 2.95 12.93 7.81
C PRO A 82 2.52 11.45 7.81
N ARG A 83 3.20 10.72 8.69
CA ARG A 83 2.95 9.34 9.12
C ARG A 83 1.48 9.01 9.46
N PHE A 84 0.71 10.02 9.87
CA PHE A 84 -0.70 9.92 10.26
C PHE A 84 -1.63 10.78 9.39
N GLY A 85 -1.20 11.03 8.15
CA GLY A 85 -2.03 11.78 7.21
C GLY A 85 -3.46 11.24 7.17
N GLU A 86 -4.43 12.14 7.17
CA GLU A 86 -5.84 11.79 7.24
C GLU A 86 -6.21 10.99 5.99
N ALA A 87 -6.85 9.83 6.20
CA ALA A 87 -7.35 9.06 5.08
C ALA A 87 -8.52 9.82 4.44
N LEU A 88 -8.35 10.21 3.17
CA LEU A 88 -9.43 10.74 2.36
C LEU A 88 -10.50 9.66 2.13
N GLU A 89 -10.06 8.40 1.99
CA GLU A 89 -10.94 7.25 1.81
C GLU A 89 -10.26 5.97 2.31
N VAL A 90 -11.05 5.04 2.82
CA VAL A 90 -10.63 3.65 3.09
C VAL A 90 -11.07 2.78 1.92
N ILE A 91 -10.11 2.33 1.11
CA ILE A 91 -10.36 1.44 -0.05
C ILE A 91 -10.60 0.01 0.44
N PHE A 92 -9.88 -0.41 1.48
CA PHE A 92 -9.96 -1.73 2.07
C PHE A 92 -9.60 -1.70 3.55
N ASP A 93 -10.30 -2.48 4.36
CA ASP A 93 -10.01 -2.67 5.79
C ASP A 93 -10.32 -4.10 6.19
N ASN A 94 -9.32 -4.82 6.70
CA ASN A 94 -9.45 -6.17 7.23
C ASN A 94 -9.63 -6.10 8.76
N PRO A 95 -10.85 -6.29 9.28
CA PRO A 95 -11.10 -6.24 10.72
C PRO A 95 -10.38 -7.38 11.47
N GLU A 96 -10.08 -8.50 10.82
CA GLU A 96 -9.46 -9.68 11.44
C GLU A 96 -7.93 -9.56 11.60
N GLY A 97 -7.29 -8.60 10.92
CA GLY A 97 -5.84 -8.37 11.02
C GLY A 97 -5.44 -7.29 12.04
N ARG A 98 -6.42 -6.70 12.75
CA ARG A 98 -6.21 -5.63 13.74
C ARG A 98 -5.48 -6.06 15.02
#